data_AF-A0A9D0J333-F1
#
_entry.id   AF-A0A9D0J333-F1
#
_cell.length_a   1.000
_cell.length_b   1.000
_cell.length_c   1.000
_cell.angle_alpha   90.00
_cell.angle_beta   90.00
_cell.angle_gamma   90.00
#
_symmetry.space_group_name_H-M   'P 1'
#
loop_
_entity.id
_entity.type
_entity.pdbx_description
1 polymer ?
#
loop_
_entity_poly.entity_id
_entity_poly.type
_entity_poly.pdbx_seq_one_letter_code
_entity_poly.pdbx_strand_id
1 'polypeptide(L)' 'IPLADRVISKDAHAIDHRGERYSTENIKQYLAMRNLMETLRDSGEITKGPKPFGPKDAHAFANQFNSFLDKHYKGDTHE' A
#
# COMPACT_ATOMS: atom_id res chain seq x y z
N ILE A 1 -0.24 1.38 6.68
CA ILE A 1 1.23 1.47 6.50
C ILE A 1 2.01 0.72 7.58
N PRO A 2 1.76 0.87 8.90
CA PRO A 2 2.52 0.12 9.92
C PRO A 2 2.47 -1.40 9.75
N LEU A 3 1.31 -1.95 9.34
CA LEU A 3 1.21 -3.37 9.02
C LEU A 3 2.05 -3.75 7.79
N ALA A 4 2.01 -2.95 6.72
CA ALA A 4 2.79 -3.20 5.51
C ALA A 4 4.29 -3.20 5.79
N ASP A 5 4.78 -2.30 6.65
CA ASP A 5 6.17 -2.28 7.11
C ASP A 5 6.59 -3.60 7.79
N ARG A 6 5.74 -4.12 8.69
CA ARG A 6 6.00 -5.38 9.38
C ARG A 6 5.94 -6.59 8.44
N VAL A 7 5.06 -6.56 7.44
CA VAL A 7 4.92 -7.63 6.44
C VAL A 7 6.12 -7.65 5.51
N ILE A 8 6.54 -6.49 5.00
CA ILE A 8 7.73 -6.37 4.12
C ILE A 8 9.01 -6.75 4.86
N SER A 9 9.13 -6.39 6.13
CA SER A 9 10.27 -6.81 6.98
C SER A 9 10.35 -8.32 7.20
N LYS A 10 9.31 -9.06 6.80
CA LYS A 10 9.22 -10.53 6.84
C LYS A 10 9.22 -11.14 5.43
N ASP A 11 9.78 -10.43 4.45
CA ASP A 11 9.89 -10.86 3.05
C ASP A 11 8.55 -11.17 2.36
N ALA A 12 7.46 -10.55 2.82
CA ALA A 12 6.14 -10.67 2.22
C ALA A 12 5.73 -9.41 1.44
N HIS A 13 4.76 -9.56 0.55
CA HIS A 13 4.28 -8.50 -0.33
C HIS A 13 3.14 -7.70 0.29
N ALA A 14 3.08 -6.40 0.00
CA ALA A 14 1.99 -5.53 0.42
C ALA A 14 1.56 -4.60 -0.72
N ILE A 15 0.25 -4.59 -0.98
CA ILE A 15 -0.42 -3.68 -1.92
C ILE A 15 -1.49 -2.94 -1.11
N ASP A 16 -1.55 -1.62 -1.22
CA ASP A 16 -2.59 -0.85 -0.55
C ASP A 16 -3.92 -0.85 -1.31
N HIS A 17 -4.98 -0.35 -0.67
CA HIS A 17 -6.32 -0.29 -1.25
C HIS A 17 -6.42 0.59 -2.52
N ARG A 18 -5.40 1.40 -2.85
CA ARG A 18 -5.33 2.24 -4.04
C ARG A 18 -4.43 1.68 -5.12
N GLY A 19 -3.88 0.48 -4.91
CA GLY A 19 -2.99 -0.19 -5.86
C GLY A 19 -1.53 0.22 -5.76
N GLU A 20 -1.11 0.93 -4.71
CA GLU A 20 0.31 1.21 -4.50
C GLU A 20 1.00 -0.06 -3.98
N ARG A 21 2.17 -0.40 -4.55
CA ARG A 21 3.01 -1.48 -4.04
C ARG A 21 4.05 -0.93 -3.09
N TYR A 22 4.09 -1.51 -1.89
CA TYR A 22 5.16 -1.23 -0.97
C TYR A 22 6.33 -2.20 -1.19
N SER A 23 7.53 -1.70 -0.96
CA SER A 23 8.78 -2.45 -1.04
C SER A 23 9.72 -2.04 0.09
N THR A 24 10.81 -2.78 0.25
CA THR A 24 11.88 -2.48 1.22
C THR A 24 12.49 -1.09 1.01
N GLU A 25 12.52 -0.61 -0.23
CA GLU A 25 13.12 0.67 -0.61
C GLU A 25 12.22 1.86 -0.22
N ASN A 26 10.89 1.67 -0.21
CA ASN A 26 9.95 2.79 -0.06
C ASN A 26 9.19 2.78 1.28
N ILE A 27 8.98 1.63 1.92
CA ILE A 27 8.01 1.49 3.01
C ILE A 27 8.34 2.35 4.24
N LYS A 28 9.64 2.54 4.53
CA LYS A 28 10.09 3.38 5.65
C LYS A 28 9.76 4.85 5.43
N GLN A 29 9.90 5.35 4.20
CA GLN A 29 9.52 6.72 3.84
C GLN A 29 8.01 6.93 3.99
N TYR A 30 7.20 5.99 3.49
CA TYR A 30 5.75 6.02 3.66
C TYR A 30 5.33 6.00 5.13
N LEU A 31 5.98 5.17 5.95
CA LEU A 31 5.71 5.10 7.39
C LEU A 31 6.05 6.42 8.10
N ALA A 32 7.20 7.01 7.78
CA ALA A 32 7.61 8.30 8.33
C ALA A 32 6.61 9.42 7.98
N MET A 33 6.19 9.49 6.71
CA MET A 33 5.19 10.47 6.28
C MET A 33 3.84 10.26 6.97
N ARG A 34 3.40 9.00 7.11
CA ARG A 34 2.17 8.68 7.86
C ARG A 34 2.25 9.17 9.30
N ASN A 35 3.38 8.93 9.98
CA ASN A 35 3.56 9.32 11.38
C ASN A 35 3.61 10.84 11.52
N LEU A 36 4.32 11.53 10.63
CA LEU A 36 4.34 13.00 10.61
C LEU A 36 2.92 13.58 10.43
N MET A 37 2.17 13.08 9.46
CA MET A 37 0.81 13.54 9.20
C MET A 37 -0.17 13.19 10.32
N GLU A 38 0.09 12.14 11.10
CA GLU A 38 -0.66 11.86 12.33
C GLU A 38 -0.36 12.90 13.40
N THR A 39 0.91 13.18 13.69
CA THR A 39 1.30 14.22 14.65
C THR A 39 0.70 15.59 14.33
N LEU A 40 0.68 15.98 13.04
CA LEU A 40 0.10 17.26 12.60
C LEU A 40 -1.44 17.30 12.71
N ARG A 41 -2.12 16.15 12.65
CA ARG A 41 -3.56 16.08 12.92
C ARG A 41 -3.84 16.16 14.42
N ASP A 42 -3.04 15.48 15.23
CA ASP A 42 -3.15 15.50 16.68
C ASP A 42 -2.86 16.89 17.27
N SER A 43 -2.01 17.68 16.62
CA SER A 43 -1.76 19.08 16.99
C SER A 43 -2.84 20.06 16.52
N GLY A 44 -3.80 19.62 15.70
CA GLY A 44 -4.86 20.47 15.13
C GLY A 44 -4.44 21.35 13.94
N GLU A 45 -3.19 21.26 13.47
CA GLU A 45 -2.67 22.03 12.34
C GLU A 45 -3.25 21.54 10.99
N ILE A 46 -3.50 20.23 10.87
CA ILE A 46 -4.14 19.64 9.70
C ILE A 46 -5.52 19.10 10.10
N THR A 47 -6.57 19.70 9.55
CA THR A 47 -7.96 19.32 9.82
C THR A 47 -8.59 18.48 8.71
N LYS A 48 -8.00 18.48 7.50
CA LYS A 48 -8.51 17.68 6.37
C LYS A 48 -7.87 16.29 6.36
N GLY A 49 -8.72 15.28 6.24
CA GLY A 49 -8.32 13.89 6.06
C GLY A 49 -7.72 13.62 4.68
N PRO A 50 -7.21 12.39 4.46
CA PRO A 50 -6.80 11.95 3.13
C PRO A 50 -7.98 12.03 2.13
N LYS A 51 -7.64 12.12 0.84
CA LYS A 51 -8.63 12.11 -0.24
C LYS A 51 -9.61 10.93 -0.08
N PRO A 52 -10.92 11.11 -0.30
CA PRO A 52 -11.87 10.00 -0.32
C PRO A 52 -11.45 8.90 -1.29
N PHE A 53 -11.79 7.67 -0.96
CA PHE A 53 -11.65 6.54 -1.87
C PHE A 53 -12.66 6.64 -3.02
N GLY A 54 -12.28 6.23 -4.22
CA GLY A 54 -13.18 6.25 -5.37
C GLY A 54 -12.92 5.15 -6.41
N PRO A 55 -13.72 5.11 -7.49
CA PRO A 55 -13.66 4.05 -8.49
C PRO A 55 -12.28 3.86 -9.12
N LYS A 56 -11.56 4.96 -9.36
CA LYS A 56 -10.19 4.91 -9.92
C LYS A 56 -9.21 4.16 -9.01
N ASP A 57 -9.35 4.31 -7.69
CA ASP A 57 -8.50 3.60 -6.72
C ASP A 57 -8.80 2.09 -6.75
N ALA A 58 -10.07 1.71 -6.82
CA ALA A 58 -10.48 0.30 -6.94
C ALA A 58 -9.95 -0.34 -8.24
N HIS A 59 -10.04 0.37 -9.36
CA HIS A 59 -9.47 -0.09 -10.63
C HIS A 59 -7.94 -0.24 -10.56
N ALA A 60 -7.24 0.73 -9.95
CA ALA A 60 -5.80 0.67 -9.78
C ALA A 60 -5.39 -0.53 -8.90
N PHE A 61 -6.11 -0.76 -7.80
CA PHE A 61 -5.91 -1.94 -6.96
C PHE A 61 -6.09 -3.25 -7.73
N ALA A 62 -7.23 -3.41 -8.44
CA ALA A 62 -7.52 -4.63 -9.20
C ALA A 62 -6.42 -4.90 -10.25
N ASN A 63 -6.00 -3.88 -10.98
CA ASN A 63 -4.91 -4.00 -11.97
C ASN A 63 -3.59 -4.42 -11.30
N GLN A 64 -3.25 -3.79 -10.16
CA GLN A 64 -1.99 -4.09 -9.48
C GLN A 64 -1.97 -5.49 -8.88
N PHE A 65 -3.11 -5.92 -8.34
CA PHE A 65 -3.31 -7.24 -7.76
C PHE A 65 -3.28 -8.34 -8.83
N ASN A 66 -3.98 -8.15 -9.96
CA ASN A 66 -3.93 -9.09 -11.08
C ASN A 66 -2.50 -9.24 -11.62
N SER A 67 -1.80 -8.12 -11.85
CA SER A 67 -0.39 -8.14 -12.25
C SER A 67 0.51 -8.85 -11.22
N PHE A 68 0.17 -8.78 -9.93
CA PHE A 68 0.89 -9.50 -8.90
C PHE A 68 0.65 -11.00 -9.02
N LEU A 69 -0.61 -11.41 -9.15
CA LEU A 69 -0.96 -12.81 -9.30
C LEU A 69 -0.36 -13.43 -10.56
N ASP A 70 -0.45 -12.74 -11.70
CA ASP A 70 0.14 -13.21 -12.97
C ASP A 70 1.64 -13.46 -12.87
N LYS A 71 2.36 -12.63 -12.11
CA LYS A 71 3.81 -12.78 -11.91
C LYS A 71 4.16 -13.94 -10.98
N HIS A 72 3.32 -14.23 -9.99
CA HIS A 72 3.65 -15.13 -8.88
C HIS A 72 2.91 -16.48 -8.93
N TYR A 73 1.85 -16.62 -9.73
CA TYR A 73 0.97 -17.82 -9.74
C TYR A 73 0.74 -18.44 -11.13
N LYS A 74 1.38 -17.95 -12.20
CA LYS A 74 1.34 -18.61 -13.53
C LYS A 74 2.17 -19.91 -13.64
N GLY A 75 2.37 -20.61 -12.52
CA GLY A 75 3.17 -21.85 -12.44
C GLY A 75 2.39 -23.15 -12.48
N ASP A 76 1.06 -23.14 -12.28
CA ASP A 76 0.30 -24.38 -11.98
C ASP A 76 -0.68 -24.84 -13.08
N THR A 77 -0.63 -24.27 -14.28
CA THR A 77 -1.35 -24.87 -15.42
C THR A 77 -0.45 -25.93 -16.06
N HIS A 78 -0.33 -27.08 -15.39
CA HIS A 78 0.10 -28.30 -16.06
C HIS A 78 -0.99 -28.73 -17.07
N GLU A 79 -0.55 -29.09 -18.27
CA GLU A 79 -1.32 -29.70 -19.37
C GLU A 79 -2.16 -30.91 -18.92
#